data_AF-A0A409WWX2-F1
#
_entry.id   AF-A0A409WWX2-F1
#
_cell.length_a   1.000
_cell.length_b   1.000
_cell.length_c   1.000
_cell.angle_alpha   90.00
_cell.angle_beta   90.00
_cell.angle_gamma   90.00
#
_symmetry.space_group_name_H-M   'P 1'
#
loop_
_entity.id
_entity.type
_entity.pdbx_description
1 polymer ?
#
loop_
_entity_poly.entity_id
_entity_poly.type
_entity_poly.pdbx_seq_one_letter_code
_entity_poly.pdbx_strand_id
1 'polypeptide(L)'
;MKLAAGLVALALSCSSALAAVPVYGQCGGINFTGETTCASGSVCTVQNAYYSQCLPGAATTPASTSTVKPTSTSTKPSTTVTPTTTSSGPTTTAAPPAATGFVKTSGQKFVLNGSPFTVVGANSYWVGLMGLSTANMNAAFADIAKAGATTVRTWGFNEVTSPSGIYYQSWSGSTPTVNTGSTGLGNFDNVIAAAKANGLRLIVAL
;
A
#
# COMPACT_ATOMS: atom_id res chain seq x y z
N MET A 1 -48.04 53.14 -22.15
CA MET A 1 -47.56 51.98 -21.37
C MET A 1 -46.93 50.98 -22.32
N LYS A 2 -45.60 50.90 -22.39
CA LYS A 2 -44.88 49.76 -23.00
C LYS A 2 -43.70 49.47 -22.07
N LEU A 3 -43.86 48.40 -21.29
CA LEU A 3 -42.88 47.92 -20.33
C LEU A 3 -41.72 47.20 -21.03
N ALA A 4 -40.59 47.27 -20.34
CA ALA A 4 -39.27 46.78 -20.66
C ALA A 4 -39.17 45.26 -20.91
N ALA A 5 -38.11 44.87 -21.61
CA ALA A 5 -37.44 43.58 -21.42
C ALA A 5 -35.96 43.73 -21.81
N GLY A 6 -35.11 44.06 -20.82
CA GLY A 6 -33.65 43.95 -20.95
C GLY A 6 -33.22 42.64 -20.31
N LEU A 7 -32.79 41.66 -21.11
CA LEU A 7 -32.22 40.41 -20.64
C LEU A 7 -30.72 40.62 -20.39
N VAL A 8 -30.30 40.67 -19.12
CA VAL A 8 -28.88 40.63 -18.75
C VAL A 8 -28.48 39.16 -18.65
N ALA A 9 -27.71 38.66 -19.62
CA ALA A 9 -27.11 37.34 -19.57
C ALA A 9 -25.89 37.36 -18.63
N LEU A 10 -26.02 36.74 -17.46
CA LEU A 10 -24.91 36.53 -16.54
C LEU A 10 -24.12 35.31 -17.02
N ALA A 11 -22.98 35.55 -17.68
CA ALA A 11 -22.06 34.49 -18.07
C ALA A 11 -21.42 33.88 -16.81
N LEU A 12 -21.82 32.66 -16.46
CA LEU A 12 -21.12 31.84 -15.47
C LEU A 12 -19.77 31.42 -16.07
N SER A 13 -18.69 32.07 -15.65
CA SER A 13 -17.33 31.59 -15.86
C SER A 13 -17.13 30.33 -15.03
N CYS A 14 -17.21 29.16 -15.67
CA CYS A 14 -16.82 27.90 -15.07
C CYS A 14 -15.29 27.87 -14.99
N SER A 15 -14.73 28.21 -13.82
CA SER A 15 -13.31 27.98 -13.55
C SER A 15 -13.09 26.47 -13.52
N SER A 16 -12.43 25.93 -14.54
CA SER A 16 -11.85 24.59 -14.49
C SER A 16 -10.79 24.61 -13.38
N ALA A 17 -11.18 24.22 -12.17
CA ALA A 17 -10.21 23.93 -11.13
C ALA A 17 -9.40 22.73 -11.62
N LEU A 18 -8.10 22.92 -11.89
CA LEU A 18 -7.16 21.83 -12.06
C LEU A 18 -7.16 21.03 -10.76
N ALA A 19 -7.88 19.91 -10.74
CA ALA A 19 -7.96 19.05 -9.58
C ALA A 19 -6.63 18.30 -9.47
N ALA A 20 -5.74 18.79 -8.62
CA ALA A 20 -4.47 18.10 -8.40
C ALA A 20 -4.73 16.70 -7.79
N VAL A 21 -4.08 15.68 -8.32
CA VAL A 21 -4.17 14.30 -7.82
C VAL A 21 -3.64 14.28 -6.39
N PRO A 22 -4.40 13.75 -5.40
CA PRO A 22 -3.93 13.67 -4.04
C PRO A 22 -2.66 12.82 -3.94
N VAL A 23 -1.87 13.03 -2.89
CA VAL A 23 -0.72 12.17 -2.57
C VAL A 23 -1.20 10.70 -2.55
N TYR A 24 -0.45 9.82 -3.21
CA TYR A 24 -0.74 8.42 -3.49
C TYR A 24 -1.82 8.11 -4.54
N GLY A 25 -2.42 9.12 -5.17
CA GLY A 25 -3.34 8.94 -6.31
C GLY A 25 -2.61 8.58 -7.61
N GLN A 26 -3.36 7.98 -8.55
CA GLN A 26 -2.85 7.68 -9.89
C GLN A 26 -2.75 8.98 -10.71
N CYS A 27 -1.59 9.20 -11.33
CA CYS A 27 -1.29 10.39 -12.11
C CYS A 27 -0.80 10.07 -13.53
N GLY A 28 -0.87 8.80 -13.94
CA GLY A 28 -0.41 8.35 -15.25
C GLY A 28 -0.49 6.84 -15.44
N GLY A 29 -0.12 6.41 -16.63
CA GLY A 29 -0.18 5.02 -17.08
C GLY A 29 -0.80 4.91 -18.49
N ILE A 30 -0.54 3.79 -19.18
CA ILE A 30 -1.19 3.49 -20.46
C ILE A 30 -2.72 3.53 -20.29
N ASN A 31 -3.39 4.26 -21.20
CA ASN A 31 -4.84 4.49 -21.22
C ASN A 31 -5.42 5.28 -20.03
N PHE A 32 -4.59 5.93 -19.20
CA PHE A 32 -5.08 6.81 -18.14
C PHE A 32 -5.54 8.16 -18.72
N THR A 33 -6.79 8.53 -18.49
CA THR A 33 -7.42 9.78 -18.98
C THR A 33 -7.71 10.79 -17.86
N GLY A 34 -7.18 10.55 -16.65
CA GLY A 34 -7.39 11.41 -15.50
C GLY A 34 -6.34 12.52 -15.37
N GLU A 35 -6.41 13.24 -14.25
CA GLU A 35 -5.47 14.31 -13.90
C GLU A 35 -4.05 13.77 -13.73
N THR A 36 -3.07 14.46 -14.31
CA THR A 36 -1.66 14.04 -14.27
C THR A 36 -0.80 14.87 -13.31
N THR A 37 -1.36 15.97 -12.81
CA THR A 37 -0.66 16.91 -11.93
C THR A 37 -0.92 16.52 -10.49
N CYS A 38 0.15 16.19 -9.76
CA CYS A 38 0.07 15.85 -8.34
C CYS A 38 -0.12 17.09 -7.46
N ALA A 39 -0.75 16.90 -6.30
CA ALA A 39 -0.88 17.93 -5.26
C ALA A 39 0.50 18.47 -4.87
N SER A 40 0.53 19.75 -4.47
CA SER A 40 1.77 20.42 -4.05
C SER A 40 2.54 19.60 -3.02
N GLY A 41 3.85 19.45 -3.22
CA GLY A 41 4.71 18.60 -2.38
C GLY A 41 4.76 17.12 -2.80
N SER A 42 4.15 16.75 -3.92
CA SER A 42 4.25 15.40 -4.49
C SER A 42 4.54 15.40 -5.99
N VAL A 43 5.16 14.32 -6.47
CA VAL A 43 5.62 14.16 -7.86
C VAL A 43 5.04 12.87 -8.44
N CYS A 44 4.59 12.95 -9.70
CA CYS A 44 4.09 11.78 -10.41
C CYS A 44 5.25 10.85 -10.75
N THR A 45 5.32 9.71 -10.08
CA THR A 45 6.40 8.73 -10.24
C THR A 45 5.87 7.51 -10.98
N VAL A 46 6.53 7.12 -12.08
CA VAL A 46 6.18 5.92 -12.84
C VAL A 46 6.50 4.68 -12.01
N GLN A 47 5.50 3.85 -11.74
CA GLN A 47 5.71 2.56 -11.07
C GLN A 47 5.82 1.43 -12.10
N ASN A 48 4.99 1.47 -13.14
CA ASN A 48 5.06 0.58 -14.29
C ASN A 48 4.34 1.21 -15.50
N ALA A 49 4.31 0.50 -16.64
CA ALA A 49 3.73 1.00 -17.88
C ALA A 49 2.24 1.38 -17.75
N TYR A 50 1.48 0.75 -16.87
CA TYR A 50 0.05 0.98 -16.70
C TYR A 50 -0.28 1.88 -15.51
N TYR A 51 0.70 2.24 -14.67
CA TYR A 51 0.45 2.93 -13.42
C TYR A 51 1.59 3.86 -12.99
N SER A 52 1.26 5.13 -12.80
CA SER A 52 2.11 6.15 -12.15
C SER A 52 1.40 6.71 -10.93
N GLN A 53 2.13 6.98 -9.85
CA GLN A 53 1.57 7.40 -8.57
C GLN A 53 2.20 8.70 -8.07
N CYS A 54 1.40 9.59 -7.50
CA CYS A 54 1.88 10.77 -6.79
C CYS A 54 2.58 10.36 -5.49
N LEU A 55 3.89 10.57 -5.40
CA LEU A 55 4.66 10.27 -4.18
C LEU A 55 5.17 11.55 -3.53
N PRO A 56 5.26 11.63 -2.18
CA PRO A 56 5.87 12.76 -1.49
C PRO A 56 7.33 12.97 -1.94
N GLY A 57 7.67 14.19 -2.34
CA GLY A 57 9.01 14.53 -2.80
C GLY A 57 9.06 15.96 -3.33
N ALA A 58 10.12 16.70 -3.01
CA ALA A 58 10.28 18.07 -3.45
C ALA A 58 10.33 18.11 -4.99
N ALA A 59 9.44 18.88 -5.62
CA ALA A 59 9.53 19.20 -7.02
C ALA A 59 10.82 20.01 -7.26
N THR A 60 11.91 19.34 -7.64
CA THR A 60 13.04 20.02 -8.26
C THR A 60 12.64 20.33 -9.71
N THR A 61 12.50 21.62 -9.99
CA THR A 61 12.37 22.21 -11.32
C THR A 61 13.29 21.53 -12.35
N PRO A 62 12.82 21.25 -13.60
CA PRO A 62 13.68 20.66 -14.62
C PRO A 62 14.68 21.69 -15.14
N ALA A 63 15.97 21.35 -15.09
CA ALA A 63 17.01 21.99 -15.90
C ALA A 63 17.68 20.93 -16.79
N SER A 64 17.90 21.34 -18.03
CA SER A 64 18.17 20.55 -19.23
C SER A 64 19.39 19.62 -19.20
N THR A 65 19.18 18.45 -19.81
CA THR A 65 20.06 17.65 -20.68
C THR A 65 21.57 17.98 -20.71
N SER A 66 22.40 17.04 -20.25
CA SER A 66 23.51 16.54 -21.07
C SER A 66 23.99 15.15 -20.63
N THR A 67 24.35 14.40 -21.65
CA THR A 67 24.69 12.98 -21.75
C THR A 67 26.13 12.72 -21.29
N VAL A 68 26.37 11.81 -20.34
CA VAL A 68 27.59 10.99 -20.37
C VAL A 68 27.45 9.61 -19.69
N LYS A 69 28.06 8.66 -20.39
CA LYS A 69 28.24 7.20 -20.27
C LYS A 69 28.83 6.70 -18.92
N PRO A 70 28.57 5.43 -18.53
CA PRO A 70 29.15 4.84 -17.32
C PRO A 70 30.61 4.38 -17.53
N THR A 71 31.46 4.67 -16.54
CA THR A 71 32.79 4.08 -16.39
C THR A 71 33.05 3.75 -14.92
N SER A 72 33.29 2.47 -14.68
CA SER A 72 33.77 1.87 -13.42
C SER A 72 35.23 2.25 -13.13
N THR A 73 35.59 2.59 -11.89
CA THR A 73 36.68 1.93 -11.11
C THR A 73 36.87 2.53 -9.71
N SER A 74 37.33 1.64 -8.82
CA SER A 74 37.73 1.76 -7.42
C SER A 74 38.77 2.86 -7.12
N THR A 75 38.63 3.55 -5.98
CA THR A 75 39.63 3.53 -4.87
C THR A 75 39.22 4.42 -3.68
N LYS A 76 39.49 3.90 -2.49
CA LYS A 76 39.42 4.48 -1.13
C LYS A 76 40.37 5.68 -0.97
N PRO A 77 39.99 6.72 -0.20
CA PRO A 77 40.79 7.05 0.99
C PRO A 77 39.96 7.21 2.26
N SER A 78 40.60 6.84 3.36
CA SER A 78 40.16 6.93 4.75
C SER A 78 40.30 8.38 5.25
N THR A 79 39.25 8.94 5.87
CA THR A 79 39.38 10.08 6.79
C THR A 79 38.55 9.86 8.04
N THR A 80 39.28 9.81 9.15
CA THR A 80 38.82 9.73 10.52
C THR A 80 38.13 11.03 10.93
N VAL A 81 36.89 10.95 11.43
CA VAL A 81 36.26 12.02 12.22
C VAL A 81 35.73 11.44 13.54
N THR A 82 36.24 12.02 14.62
CA THR A 82 36.00 11.74 16.04
C THR A 82 34.53 12.01 16.43
N PRO A 83 33.93 11.27 17.38
CA PRO A 83 32.50 11.36 17.68
C PRO A 83 32.20 12.47 18.70
N THR A 84 31.22 13.32 18.39
CA THR A 84 30.62 14.23 19.37
C THR A 84 29.41 13.54 20.00
N THR A 85 29.49 13.31 21.30
CA THR A 85 28.46 12.72 22.13
C THR A 85 27.32 13.71 22.37
N THR A 86 26.14 13.44 21.81
CA THR A 86 24.89 14.05 22.27
C THR A 86 24.02 12.94 22.86
N SER A 87 23.92 12.95 24.19
CA SER A 87 23.07 12.07 24.99
C SER A 87 21.60 12.32 24.64
N SER A 88 20.99 11.43 23.86
CA SER A 88 19.55 11.21 23.84
C SER A 88 19.30 9.84 24.45
N GLY A 89 18.62 9.82 25.60
CA GLY A 89 18.38 8.61 26.39
C GLY A 89 17.66 7.52 25.59
N PRO A 90 17.75 6.26 26.02
CA PRO A 90 17.06 5.17 25.37
C PRO A 90 15.56 5.31 25.66
N THR A 91 14.81 5.89 24.74
CA THR A 91 13.40 5.52 24.62
C THR A 91 13.39 4.11 24.06
N THR A 92 13.33 3.12 24.94
CA THR A 92 12.99 1.76 24.56
C THR A 92 11.57 1.80 23.99
N THR A 93 11.45 2.00 22.68
CA THR A 93 10.28 1.52 21.93
C THR A 93 10.40 0.00 21.98
N ALA A 94 9.95 -0.58 23.10
CA ALA A 94 9.71 -2.00 23.18
C ALA A 94 8.82 -2.34 21.99
N ALA A 95 9.26 -3.32 21.18
CA ALA A 95 8.39 -3.93 20.19
C ALA A 95 7.06 -4.25 20.90
N PRO A 96 5.91 -3.81 20.35
CA PRO A 96 4.62 -4.09 20.98
C PRO A 96 4.59 -5.58 21.33
N PRO A 97 4.19 -5.96 22.56
CA PRO A 97 4.04 -7.36 22.92
C PRO A 97 3.26 -8.03 21.81
N ALA A 98 3.75 -9.15 21.28
CA ALA A 98 3.06 -9.89 20.23
C ALA A 98 1.62 -10.11 20.70
N ALA A 99 0.68 -9.32 20.19
CA ALA A 99 -0.65 -9.33 20.75
C ALA A 99 -1.24 -10.69 20.37
N THR A 100 -1.60 -11.49 21.37
CA THR A 100 -2.07 -12.88 21.18
C THR A 100 -3.60 -12.99 21.19
N GLY A 101 -4.33 -11.91 21.48
CA GLY A 101 -5.80 -11.91 21.57
C GLY A 101 -6.51 -11.55 20.27
N PHE A 102 -7.81 -11.85 20.23
CA PHE A 102 -8.71 -11.40 19.17
C PHE A 102 -9.08 -9.93 19.35
N VAL A 103 -9.18 -9.21 18.23
CA VAL A 103 -9.78 -7.88 18.21
C VAL A 103 -11.28 -8.02 18.44
N LYS A 104 -11.81 -7.22 19.35
CA LYS A 104 -13.24 -7.15 19.67
C LYS A 104 -13.73 -5.72 19.45
N THR A 105 -15.05 -5.54 19.51
CA THR A 105 -15.67 -4.20 19.59
C THR A 105 -15.99 -3.85 21.04
N SER A 106 -15.97 -2.56 21.36
CA SER A 106 -16.47 -1.98 22.60
C SER A 106 -17.13 -0.65 22.25
N GLY A 107 -18.46 -0.63 22.22
CA GLY A 107 -19.21 0.47 21.62
C GLY A 107 -18.78 0.70 20.16
N GLN A 108 -18.38 1.93 19.83
CA GLN A 108 -17.93 2.33 18.49
C GLN A 108 -16.39 2.20 18.28
N LYS A 109 -15.70 1.45 19.15
CA LYS A 109 -14.24 1.30 19.09
C LYS A 109 -13.86 -0.17 18.95
N PHE A 110 -12.70 -0.43 18.34
CA PHE A 110 -12.05 -1.72 18.44
C PHE A 110 -11.19 -1.77 19.70
N VAL A 111 -11.10 -2.96 20.30
CA VAL A 111 -10.26 -3.23 21.46
C VAL A 111 -9.48 -4.52 21.26
N LEU A 112 -8.25 -4.56 21.77
CA LEU A 112 -7.38 -5.71 21.77
C LEU A 112 -6.82 -5.88 23.18
N ASN A 113 -7.06 -7.04 23.79
CA ASN A 113 -6.67 -7.33 25.18
C ASN A 113 -7.16 -6.27 26.19
N GLY A 114 -8.35 -5.71 25.97
CA GLY A 114 -8.95 -4.69 26.84
C GLY A 114 -8.48 -3.26 26.58
N SER A 115 -7.47 -3.04 25.74
CA SER A 115 -7.00 -1.70 25.36
C SER A 115 -7.59 -1.26 24.01
N PRO A 116 -7.76 0.05 23.76
CA PRO A 116 -8.15 0.56 22.44
C PRO A 116 -7.21 0.06 21.34
N PHE A 117 -7.78 -0.40 20.23
CA PHE A 117 -7.06 -0.86 19.04
C PHE A 117 -7.41 0.06 17.87
N THR A 118 -6.48 0.90 17.45
CA THR A 118 -6.65 1.74 16.26
C THR A 118 -6.31 0.94 15.02
N VAL A 119 -7.26 0.81 14.10
CA VAL A 119 -7.02 0.17 12.80
C VAL A 119 -6.29 1.15 11.90
N VAL A 120 -5.02 0.86 11.61
CA VAL A 120 -4.28 1.44 10.48
C VAL A 120 -4.18 0.35 9.42
N GLY A 121 -4.92 0.54 8.32
CA GLY A 121 -5.18 -0.52 7.35
C GLY A 121 -4.22 -0.51 6.16
N ALA A 122 -3.89 -1.71 5.67
CA ALA A 122 -3.35 -1.93 4.33
C ALA A 122 -4.16 -3.01 3.60
N ASN A 123 -4.05 -3.09 2.27
CA ASN A 123 -4.62 -4.17 1.47
C ASN A 123 -3.47 -4.94 0.80
N SER A 124 -3.45 -6.26 0.97
CA SER A 124 -2.53 -7.16 0.28
C SER A 124 -3.31 -8.41 -0.15
N TYR A 125 -4.04 -8.27 -1.25
CA TYR A 125 -4.84 -9.37 -1.82
C TYR A 125 -3.97 -10.52 -2.34
N TRP A 126 -2.73 -10.21 -2.72
CA TRP A 126 -1.84 -11.08 -3.49
C TRP A 126 -0.94 -11.98 -2.62
N VAL A 127 -0.77 -11.67 -1.33
CA VAL A 127 0.24 -12.32 -0.47
C VAL A 127 0.11 -13.84 -0.39
N GLY A 128 -1.13 -14.35 -0.43
CA GLY A 128 -1.41 -15.79 -0.44
C GLY A 128 -1.57 -16.40 -1.83
N LEU A 129 -1.56 -15.61 -2.90
CA LEU A 129 -2.00 -16.05 -4.23
C LEU A 129 -0.86 -16.18 -5.25
N MET A 130 0.21 -15.40 -5.10
CA MET A 130 1.28 -15.28 -6.11
C MET A 130 2.39 -16.34 -6.02
N GLY A 131 2.19 -17.44 -5.27
CA GLY A 131 3.23 -18.46 -5.08
C GLY A 131 4.48 -17.93 -4.37
N LEU A 132 4.32 -16.93 -3.49
CA LEU A 132 5.43 -16.39 -2.70
C LEU A 132 6.02 -17.45 -1.78
N SER A 133 7.33 -17.40 -1.56
CA SER A 133 7.94 -18.12 -0.45
C SER A 133 7.45 -17.55 0.89
N THR A 134 7.50 -18.36 1.95
CA THR A 134 7.17 -17.91 3.31
C THR A 134 8.04 -16.72 3.75
N ALA A 135 9.30 -16.68 3.32
CA ALA A 135 10.20 -15.55 3.56
C ALA A 135 9.69 -14.25 2.89
N ASN A 136 9.21 -14.33 1.65
CA ASN A 136 8.67 -13.17 0.94
C ASN A 136 7.31 -12.71 1.50
N MET A 137 6.46 -13.65 1.93
CA MET A 137 5.23 -13.32 2.65
C MET A 137 5.55 -12.56 3.95
N ASN A 138 6.53 -13.05 4.71
CA ASN A 138 6.97 -12.42 5.94
C ASN A 138 7.59 -11.04 5.70
N ALA A 139 8.44 -10.89 4.67
CA ALA A 139 9.04 -9.61 4.32
C ALA A 139 7.96 -8.56 3.95
N ALA A 140 6.98 -8.94 3.13
CA ALA A 140 5.87 -8.05 2.78
C ALA A 140 5.10 -7.56 4.01
N PHE A 141 4.82 -8.45 4.97
CA PHE A 141 4.14 -8.08 6.20
C PHE A 141 5.03 -7.31 7.18
N ALA A 142 6.33 -7.58 7.22
CA ALA A 142 7.29 -6.78 7.98
C ALA A 142 7.33 -5.33 7.47
N ASP A 143 7.35 -5.13 6.15
CA ASP A 143 7.34 -3.79 5.55
C ASP A 143 6.03 -3.05 5.81
N ILE A 144 4.88 -3.74 5.73
CA ILE A 144 3.57 -3.18 6.07
C ILE A 144 3.51 -2.77 7.55
N ALA A 145 3.98 -3.62 8.46
CA ALA A 145 4.05 -3.30 9.88
C ALA A 145 5.00 -2.13 10.15
N LYS A 146 6.15 -2.08 9.47
CA LYS A 146 7.13 -0.99 9.58
C LYS A 146 6.57 0.35 9.08
N ALA A 147 5.66 0.32 8.11
CA ALA A 147 4.91 1.50 7.66
C ALA A 147 3.84 1.97 8.68
N GLY A 148 3.63 1.24 9.78
CA GLY A 148 2.72 1.60 10.87
C GLY A 148 1.33 0.96 10.75
N ALA A 149 1.10 0.05 9.81
CA ALA A 149 -0.16 -0.65 9.72
C ALA A 149 -0.31 -1.65 10.89
N THR A 150 -1.53 -1.76 11.39
CA THR A 150 -1.93 -2.74 12.42
C THR A 150 -2.76 -3.87 11.85
N THR A 151 -3.37 -3.64 10.69
CA THR A 151 -4.37 -4.53 10.08
C THR A 151 -4.17 -4.62 8.58
N VAL A 152 -4.22 -5.84 8.04
CA VAL A 152 -4.13 -6.09 6.60
C VAL A 152 -5.39 -6.81 6.13
N ARG A 153 -6.00 -6.31 5.06
CA ARG A 153 -7.05 -7.02 4.35
C ARG A 153 -6.44 -7.89 3.25
N THR A 154 -6.80 -9.17 3.19
CA THR A 154 -6.31 -10.14 2.21
C THR A 154 -7.42 -11.11 1.76
N TRP A 155 -7.24 -11.78 0.63
CA TRP A 155 -8.23 -12.71 0.08
C TRP A 155 -8.03 -14.09 0.70
N GLY A 156 -9.08 -14.61 1.33
CA GLY A 156 -9.21 -16.01 1.73
C GLY A 156 -9.92 -16.85 0.66
N PHE A 157 -10.05 -16.32 -0.55
CA PHE A 157 -10.68 -16.93 -1.71
C PHE A 157 -9.70 -16.95 -2.89
N ASN A 158 -9.80 -17.99 -3.72
CA ASN A 158 -9.03 -18.17 -4.96
C ASN A 158 -9.62 -19.36 -5.73
N GLU A 159 -10.66 -19.06 -6.51
CA GLU A 159 -11.52 -20.04 -7.16
C GLU A 159 -11.04 -20.36 -8.58
N VAL A 160 -11.06 -21.65 -8.94
CA VAL A 160 -10.69 -22.10 -10.28
C VAL A 160 -11.66 -23.16 -10.82
N THR A 161 -11.81 -23.26 -12.12
CA THR A 161 -12.50 -24.39 -12.78
C THR A 161 -11.51 -25.45 -13.30
N SER A 162 -10.24 -25.06 -13.44
CA SER A 162 -9.13 -25.92 -13.86
C SER A 162 -7.96 -25.76 -12.87
N PRO A 163 -7.78 -26.70 -11.92
CA PRO A 163 -6.75 -26.62 -10.90
C PRO A 163 -5.32 -26.49 -11.45
N SER A 164 -4.62 -25.44 -11.04
CA SER A 164 -3.19 -25.22 -11.32
C SER A 164 -2.64 -24.19 -10.34
N GLY A 165 -1.36 -24.32 -9.96
CA GLY A 165 -0.71 -23.38 -9.04
C GLY A 165 -1.39 -23.29 -7.67
N ILE A 166 -1.42 -22.08 -7.10
CA ILE A 166 -2.13 -21.80 -5.85
C ILE A 166 -3.61 -21.57 -6.14
N TYR A 167 -4.49 -22.31 -5.47
CA TYR A 167 -5.95 -22.15 -5.52
C TYR A 167 -6.57 -22.72 -4.24
N TYR A 168 -7.66 -22.13 -3.75
CA TYR A 168 -8.29 -22.51 -2.49
C TYR A 168 -9.55 -23.34 -2.68
N GLN A 169 -10.27 -23.12 -3.77
CA GLN A 169 -11.44 -23.89 -4.13
C GLN A 169 -11.48 -24.13 -5.63
N SER A 170 -11.79 -25.35 -6.04
CA SER A 170 -12.07 -25.69 -7.43
C SER A 170 -13.56 -25.97 -7.63
N TRP A 171 -14.06 -25.73 -8.83
CA TRP A 171 -15.45 -25.94 -9.21
C TRP A 171 -15.54 -26.87 -10.41
N SER A 172 -16.26 -27.98 -10.24
CA SER A 172 -16.69 -28.85 -11.33
C SER A 172 -18.20 -28.71 -11.49
N GLY A 173 -18.63 -27.84 -12.42
CA GLY A 173 -20.01 -27.39 -12.50
C GLY A 173 -20.44 -26.70 -11.20
N SER A 174 -21.50 -27.20 -10.56
CA SER A 174 -21.99 -26.72 -9.26
C SER A 174 -21.32 -27.39 -8.06
N THR A 175 -20.35 -28.28 -8.27
CA THR A 175 -19.68 -29.02 -7.18
C THR A 175 -18.39 -28.31 -6.76
N PRO A 176 -18.32 -27.76 -5.53
CA PRO A 176 -17.09 -27.19 -4.99
C PRO A 176 -16.18 -28.29 -4.42
N THR A 177 -14.87 -28.10 -4.53
CA THR A 177 -13.86 -28.90 -3.83
C THR A 177 -12.81 -27.96 -3.24
N VAL A 178 -12.72 -27.94 -1.91
CA VAL A 178 -11.75 -27.12 -1.18
C VAL A 178 -10.38 -27.79 -1.22
N ASN A 179 -9.35 -27.03 -1.57
CA ASN A 179 -7.96 -27.49 -1.54
C ASN A 179 -7.37 -27.16 -0.17
N THR A 180 -7.23 -28.16 0.70
CA THR A 180 -6.57 -28.02 2.01
C THR A 180 -5.08 -28.36 1.97
N GLY A 181 -4.51 -28.64 0.79
CA GLY A 181 -3.11 -28.99 0.61
C GLY A 181 -2.17 -27.79 0.67
N SER A 182 -0.88 -28.05 0.43
CA SER A 182 0.20 -27.05 0.46
C SER A 182 0.06 -25.95 -0.60
N THR A 183 -0.68 -26.20 -1.68
CA THR A 183 -1.01 -25.19 -2.71
C THR A 183 -2.39 -24.56 -2.51
N GLY A 184 -3.07 -24.89 -1.42
CA GLY A 184 -4.39 -24.38 -1.08
C GLY A 184 -4.41 -23.64 0.24
N LEU A 185 -5.33 -24.00 1.13
CA LEU A 185 -5.43 -23.39 2.46
C LEU A 185 -4.18 -23.63 3.32
N GLY A 186 -3.40 -24.68 3.06
CA GLY A 186 -2.08 -24.83 3.70
C GLY A 186 -1.08 -23.73 3.30
N ASN A 187 -1.24 -23.12 2.12
CA ASN A 187 -0.49 -21.91 1.78
C ASN A 187 -1.04 -20.68 2.52
N PHE A 188 -2.37 -20.60 2.69
CA PHE A 188 -3.00 -19.53 3.45
C PHE A 188 -2.61 -19.56 4.93
N ASP A 189 -2.35 -20.74 5.50
CA ASP A 189 -1.80 -20.87 6.86
C ASP A 189 -0.46 -20.14 7.01
N ASN A 190 0.38 -20.11 5.96
CA ASN A 190 1.61 -19.33 5.96
C ASN A 190 1.36 -17.82 6.00
N VAL A 191 0.27 -17.34 5.36
CA VAL A 191 -0.17 -15.95 5.45
C VAL A 191 -0.57 -15.62 6.89
N ILE A 192 -1.36 -16.48 7.54
CA ILE A 192 -1.74 -16.29 8.95
C ILE A 192 -0.49 -16.26 9.84
N ALA A 193 0.45 -17.18 9.64
CA ALA A 193 1.68 -17.27 10.40
C ALA A 193 2.56 -16.02 10.22
N ALA A 194 2.73 -15.54 8.98
CA ALA A 194 3.48 -14.33 8.69
C ALA A 194 2.82 -13.09 9.32
N ALA A 195 1.49 -12.96 9.26
CA ALA A 195 0.79 -11.84 9.88
C ALA A 195 0.99 -11.84 11.40
N LYS A 196 0.85 -13.02 12.02
CA LYS A 196 1.10 -13.20 13.46
C LYS A 196 2.54 -12.84 13.84
N ALA A 197 3.53 -13.26 13.06
CA ALA A 197 4.94 -12.96 13.31
C ALA A 197 5.24 -11.46 13.28
N ASN A 198 4.48 -10.67 12.52
CA ASN A 198 4.64 -9.22 12.39
C ASN A 198 3.63 -8.42 13.24
N GLY A 199 2.89 -9.08 14.15
CA GLY A 199 1.93 -8.40 15.03
C GLY A 199 0.70 -7.83 14.32
N LEU A 200 0.44 -8.23 13.07
CA LEU A 200 -0.68 -7.75 12.28
C LEU A 200 -1.97 -8.51 12.60
N ARG A 201 -3.10 -7.87 12.32
CA ARG A 201 -4.43 -8.50 12.29
C ARG A 201 -4.93 -8.61 10.87
N LEU A 202 -5.65 -9.67 10.56
CA LEU A 202 -6.15 -9.91 9.22
C LEU A 202 -7.66 -9.65 9.15
N ILE A 203 -8.07 -8.95 8.08
CA ILE A 203 -9.43 -9.01 7.57
C ILE A 203 -9.37 -9.97 6.38
N VAL A 204 -10.03 -11.11 6.50
CA VAL A 204 -10.07 -12.15 5.46
C VAL A 204 -11.40 -12.05 4.74
N ALA A 205 -11.37 -11.70 3.45
CA ALA A 205 -12.55 -11.79 2.59
C ALA A 205 -12.73 -13.24 2.12
N LEU A 206 -13.98 -13.70 2.06
CA LEU A 206 -14.38 -15.04 1.61
C LEU A 206 -15.25 -14.91 0.36
#